data_AF-A0A0V8QBB9-F1
#
_entry.id   AF-A0A0V8QBB9-F1
#
_cell.length_a   1.000
_cell.length_b   1.000
_cell.length_c   1.000
_cell.angle_alpha   90.00
_cell.angle_beta   90.00
_cell.angle_gamma   90.00
#
_symmetry.space_group_name_H-M   'P 1'
#
loop_
_entity.id
_entity.type
_entity.pdbx_description
1 polymer ?
#
loop_
_entity_poly.entity_id
_entity_poly.type
_entity_poly.pdbx_seq_one_letter_code
_entity_poly.pdbx_strand_id
1 'polypeptide(L)'
;MKHLPKTGTDVLDAVTEFKRAGYDIADSMKYAEEALKTANISENLKDASQNASSLVNIMKGFQNETPEFAKKINDAVNQVSNTEAVNFDNLIDGATRLSAVADQAGLSFEQMLGTLTGGYEILGNMEKVATGQITIFSRLQAIQLDGEEEVSTVAKLQEKFSNATKGAVNIVDQTSGQLRNVYDILDDLAGVWDTLDKNTREALAIEAAGIRQKQVFLALMQNWKGVEDAVESAKNSLGSADEENEKYINSIQGKLENLESATQKLSKTLIDSDLVKFFVDLGTTGVKAIDGLINALTPLGTAAAIGGGLLGANGIG
;
A
#
# COMPACT_ATOMS: atom_id res chain seq x y z
N MET A 1 -12.01 -14.90 5.04
CA MET A 1 -11.93 -14.76 6.53
C MET A 1 -11.21 -15.92 7.23
N LYS A 2 -10.18 -16.51 6.61
CA LYS A 2 -9.26 -17.42 7.30
C LYS A 2 -8.05 -16.57 7.69
N HIS A 3 -7.79 -16.47 9.00
CA HIS A 3 -6.53 -15.97 9.57
C HIS A 3 -6.24 -14.45 9.46
N LEU A 4 -6.95 -13.62 10.22
CA LEU A 4 -6.49 -12.27 10.58
C LEU A 4 -6.57 -12.08 12.11
N PRO A 5 -5.45 -11.76 12.80
CA PRO A 5 -5.38 -11.55 14.24
C PRO A 5 -5.91 -10.16 14.59
N LYS A 6 -7.22 -9.93 14.41
CA LYS A 6 -7.85 -8.64 14.69
C LYS A 6 -9.23 -8.82 15.33
N THR A 7 -9.64 -7.81 16.10
CA THR A 7 -10.87 -7.84 16.89
C THR A 7 -12.10 -7.71 15.99
N GLY A 8 -13.28 -8.06 16.49
CA GLY A 8 -14.53 -7.80 15.75
C GLY A 8 -14.79 -6.30 15.50
N THR A 9 -14.14 -5.43 16.27
CA THR A 9 -14.23 -3.97 16.12
C THR A 9 -13.38 -3.48 14.95
N ASP A 10 -12.14 -3.97 14.81
CA ASP A 10 -11.26 -3.57 13.69
C ASP A 10 -11.85 -3.93 12.33
N VAL A 11 -12.50 -5.09 12.23
CA VAL A 11 -13.23 -5.52 11.03
C VAL A 11 -14.39 -4.56 10.74
N LEU A 12 -15.17 -4.20 11.77
CA LEU A 12 -16.31 -3.30 11.62
C LEU A 12 -15.87 -1.90 11.22
N ASP A 13 -14.78 -1.39 11.79
CA ASP A 13 -14.24 -0.06 11.51
C ASP A 13 -13.74 0.02 10.06
N ALA A 14 -12.94 -0.96 9.62
CA ALA A 14 -12.49 -1.04 8.22
C ALA A 14 -13.66 -1.16 7.24
N VAL A 15 -14.64 -2.05 7.50
CA VAL A 15 -15.85 -2.18 6.67
C VAL A 15 -16.64 -0.87 6.64
N THR A 16 -16.71 -0.15 7.75
CA THR A 16 -17.41 1.15 7.83
C THR A 16 -16.73 2.19 6.95
N GLU A 17 -15.40 2.24 6.92
CA GLU A 17 -14.66 3.15 6.04
C GLU A 17 -14.92 2.86 4.56
N PHE A 18 -14.86 1.58 4.14
CA PHE A 18 -15.20 1.21 2.76
C PHE A 18 -16.68 1.51 2.44
N LYS A 19 -17.60 1.29 3.39
CA LYS A 19 -19.00 1.68 3.22
C LYS A 19 -19.19 3.18 3.04
N ARG A 20 -18.49 4.00 3.83
CA ARG A 20 -18.49 5.46 3.69
C ARG A 20 -17.92 5.90 2.34
N ALA A 21 -16.93 5.18 1.84
CA ALA A 21 -16.32 5.43 0.55
C ALA A 21 -17.22 5.08 -0.66
N GLY A 22 -18.35 4.39 -0.43
CA GLY A 22 -19.38 4.10 -1.43
C GLY A 22 -19.47 2.63 -1.86
N TYR A 23 -18.67 1.74 -1.30
CA TYR A 23 -18.63 0.33 -1.71
C TYR A 23 -19.84 -0.47 -1.21
N ASP A 24 -20.16 -1.56 -1.92
CA ASP A 24 -21.15 -2.51 -1.43
C ASP A 24 -20.63 -3.31 -0.22
N ILE A 25 -21.48 -4.10 0.44
CA ILE A 25 -21.08 -4.77 1.69
C ILE A 25 -20.14 -5.95 1.43
N ALA A 26 -20.30 -6.62 0.29
CA ALA A 26 -19.49 -7.78 -0.06
C ALA A 26 -18.06 -7.35 -0.39
N ASP A 27 -17.92 -6.28 -1.17
CA ASP A 27 -16.61 -5.71 -1.52
C ASP A 27 -15.98 -5.00 -0.32
N SER A 28 -16.76 -4.31 0.52
CA SER A 28 -16.23 -3.71 1.76
C SER A 28 -15.60 -4.75 2.69
N MET A 29 -16.15 -5.97 2.75
CA MET A 29 -15.54 -7.07 3.52
C MET A 29 -14.22 -7.56 2.91
N LYS A 30 -14.12 -7.62 1.58
CA LYS A 30 -12.87 -7.99 0.89
C LYS A 30 -11.79 -6.94 1.10
N TYR A 31 -12.13 -5.66 0.96
CA TYR A 31 -11.17 -4.59 1.18
C TYR A 31 -10.76 -4.45 2.65
N ALA A 32 -11.67 -4.72 3.58
CA ALA A 32 -11.32 -4.78 5.00
C ALA A 32 -10.31 -5.89 5.29
N GLU A 33 -10.38 -7.04 4.62
CA GLU A 33 -9.37 -8.11 4.73
C GLU A 33 -7.98 -7.60 4.33
N GLU A 34 -7.88 -6.81 3.25
CA GLU A 34 -6.62 -6.18 2.83
C GLU A 34 -6.15 -5.08 3.80
N ALA A 35 -7.03 -4.25 4.34
CA ALA A 35 -6.67 -3.22 5.33
C ALA A 35 -6.15 -3.81 6.65
N LEU A 36 -6.72 -4.94 7.07
CA LEU A 36 -6.27 -5.68 8.25
C LEU A 36 -4.95 -6.41 7.99
N LYS A 37 -4.73 -6.89 6.76
CA LYS A 37 -3.44 -7.46 6.34
C LYS A 37 -2.33 -6.42 6.41
N THR A 38 -2.60 -5.18 5.98
CA THR A 38 -1.68 -4.05 6.14
C THR A 38 -1.19 -3.92 7.58
N ALA A 39 -2.07 -4.05 8.58
CA ALA A 39 -1.70 -3.94 9.99
C ALA A 39 -0.79 -5.06 10.52
N ASN A 40 -0.71 -6.18 9.81
CA ASN A 40 0.15 -7.31 10.17
C ASN A 40 1.52 -7.19 9.52
N ILE A 41 1.58 -6.73 8.26
CA ILE A 41 2.82 -6.64 7.48
C ILE A 41 3.57 -5.32 7.68
N SER A 42 2.89 -4.25 8.14
CA SER A 42 3.53 -2.98 8.49
C SER A 42 4.01 -2.97 9.95
N GLU A 43 5.08 -2.24 10.22
CA GLU A 43 5.57 -1.98 11.58
C GLU A 43 4.67 -1.00 12.37
N ASN A 44 4.15 0.05 11.72
CA ASN A 44 3.53 1.19 12.41
C ASN A 44 2.03 1.42 12.08
N LEU A 45 1.54 0.90 10.96
CA LEU A 45 0.17 1.07 10.47
C LEU A 45 -0.78 0.07 11.11
N LYS A 46 -0.97 0.16 12.44
CA LYS A 46 -1.78 -0.80 13.20
C LYS A 46 -3.28 -0.52 13.22
N ASP A 47 -3.69 0.69 12.86
CA ASP A 47 -5.10 1.11 12.85
C ASP A 47 -5.81 0.69 11.56
N ALA A 48 -6.83 -0.17 11.70
CA ALA A 48 -7.56 -0.72 10.56
C ALA A 48 -8.37 0.32 9.79
N SER A 49 -8.87 1.35 10.47
CA SER A 49 -9.62 2.46 9.85
C SER A 49 -8.69 3.30 8.99
N GLN A 50 -7.53 3.67 9.51
CA GLN A 50 -6.51 4.42 8.78
C GLN A 50 -6.03 3.65 7.55
N ASN A 51 -5.76 2.36 7.69
CA ASN A 51 -5.33 1.50 6.57
C ASN A 51 -6.41 1.40 5.49
N ALA A 52 -7.67 1.27 5.90
CA ALA A 52 -8.80 1.29 4.98
C ALA A 52 -8.85 2.63 4.22
N SER A 53 -8.75 3.76 4.91
CA SER A 53 -8.73 5.08 4.27
C SER A 53 -7.57 5.24 3.28
N SER A 54 -6.35 4.80 3.63
CA SER A 54 -5.19 4.81 2.72
C SER A 54 -5.43 3.96 1.47
N LEU A 55 -5.94 2.73 1.62
CA LEU A 55 -6.29 1.88 0.47
C LEU A 55 -7.34 2.55 -0.42
N VAL A 56 -8.40 3.12 0.17
CA VAL A 56 -9.43 3.87 -0.58
C VAL A 56 -8.80 5.01 -1.39
N ASN A 57 -7.92 5.80 -0.78
CA ASN A 57 -7.28 6.93 -1.44
C ASN A 57 -6.39 6.49 -2.61
N ILE A 58 -5.63 5.40 -2.44
CA ILE A 58 -4.79 4.86 -3.51
C ILE A 58 -5.65 4.31 -4.66
N MET A 59 -6.67 3.50 -4.34
CA MET A 59 -7.60 2.93 -5.34
C MET A 59 -8.31 4.00 -6.15
N LYS A 60 -8.86 5.03 -5.48
CA LYS A 60 -9.52 6.15 -6.15
C LYS A 60 -8.55 7.01 -6.93
N GLY A 61 -7.34 7.21 -6.44
CA GLY A 61 -6.30 7.95 -7.13
C GLY A 61 -5.93 7.32 -8.48
N PHE A 62 -5.81 5.98 -8.52
CA PHE A 62 -5.58 5.22 -9.76
C PHE A 62 -6.85 4.88 -10.54
N GLN A 63 -8.01 5.37 -10.11
CA GLN A 63 -9.31 5.07 -10.72
C GLN A 63 -9.55 3.55 -10.89
N ASN A 64 -8.96 2.74 -10.00
CA ASN A 64 -9.04 1.29 -10.01
C ASN A 64 -9.49 0.79 -8.65
N GLU A 65 -10.77 0.50 -8.55
CA GLU A 65 -11.43 0.13 -7.30
C GLU A 65 -11.78 -1.37 -7.30
N THR A 66 -10.93 -2.20 -7.89
CA THR A 66 -11.11 -3.66 -7.93
C THR A 66 -10.48 -4.35 -6.71
N PRO A 67 -11.05 -5.47 -6.22
CA PRO A 67 -10.42 -6.31 -5.20
C PRO A 67 -9.01 -6.76 -5.55
N GLU A 68 -8.77 -7.05 -6.83
CA GLU A 68 -7.46 -7.44 -7.35
C GLU A 68 -6.43 -6.32 -7.20
N PHE A 69 -6.85 -5.06 -7.44
CA PHE A 69 -5.96 -3.91 -7.24
C PHE A 69 -5.70 -3.63 -5.76
N ALA A 70 -6.70 -3.75 -4.89
CA ALA A 70 -6.52 -3.62 -3.44
C ALA A 70 -5.46 -4.61 -2.92
N LYS A 71 -5.52 -5.87 -3.38
CA LYS A 71 -4.50 -6.88 -3.07
C LYS A 71 -3.13 -6.51 -3.64
N LYS A 72 -3.10 -6.08 -4.91
CA LYS A 72 -1.87 -5.67 -5.60
C LYS A 72 -1.14 -4.53 -4.88
N ILE A 73 -1.87 -3.59 -4.26
CA ILE A 73 -1.25 -2.52 -3.46
C ILE A 73 -0.41 -3.11 -2.33
N ASN A 74 -0.99 -3.99 -1.50
CA ASN A 74 -0.28 -4.63 -0.39
C ASN A 74 0.89 -5.48 -0.89
N ASP A 75 0.66 -6.30 -1.92
CA ASP A 75 1.69 -7.17 -2.51
C ASP A 75 2.90 -6.37 -2.99
N ALA A 76 2.68 -5.36 -3.85
CA ALA A 76 3.76 -4.58 -4.43
C ALA A 76 4.50 -3.72 -3.39
N VAL A 77 3.79 -3.10 -2.46
CA VAL A 77 4.42 -2.32 -1.38
C VAL A 77 5.25 -3.22 -0.48
N ASN A 78 4.73 -4.39 -0.09
CA ASN A 78 5.46 -5.36 0.73
C ASN A 78 6.73 -5.83 0.03
N GLN A 79 6.60 -6.20 -1.26
CA GLN A 79 7.73 -6.71 -2.03
C GLN A 79 8.84 -5.66 -2.18
N VAL A 80 8.50 -4.42 -2.56
CA VAL A 80 9.48 -3.34 -2.66
C VAL A 80 10.12 -3.05 -1.30
N SER A 81 9.33 -3.02 -0.22
CA SER A 81 9.88 -2.77 1.12
C SER A 81 10.82 -3.87 1.64
N ASN A 82 10.72 -5.08 1.07
CA ASN A 82 11.59 -6.21 1.40
C ASN A 82 12.86 -6.25 0.56
N THR A 83 12.89 -5.60 -0.61
CA THR A 83 14.05 -5.66 -1.52
C THR A 83 14.83 -4.36 -1.59
N GLU A 84 14.20 -3.22 -1.32
CA GLU A 84 14.78 -1.88 -1.47
C GLU A 84 14.97 -1.16 -0.12
N ALA A 85 15.73 -0.06 -0.10
CA ALA A 85 16.03 0.69 1.11
C ALA A 85 14.91 1.69 1.49
N VAL A 86 13.67 1.22 1.56
CA VAL A 86 12.47 1.98 1.98
C VAL A 86 11.53 1.04 2.72
N ASN A 87 10.84 1.54 3.76
CA ASN A 87 9.91 0.71 4.52
C ASN A 87 8.47 0.79 3.97
N PHE A 88 7.66 -0.18 4.38
CA PHE A 88 6.25 -0.30 3.99
C PHE A 88 5.45 0.98 4.31
N ASP A 89 5.66 1.55 5.50
CA ASP A 89 4.92 2.71 6.00
C ASP A 89 5.13 3.95 5.11
N ASN A 90 6.39 4.23 4.75
CA ASN A 90 6.71 5.35 3.87
C ASN A 90 6.12 5.13 2.48
N LEU A 91 6.20 3.92 1.92
CA LEU A 91 5.61 3.66 0.61
C LEU A 91 4.09 3.88 0.59
N ILE A 92 3.36 3.48 1.64
CA ILE A 92 1.93 3.78 1.76
C ILE A 92 1.65 5.28 1.88
N ASP A 93 2.40 6.01 2.69
CA ASP A 93 2.24 7.48 2.82
C ASP A 93 2.50 8.18 1.46
N GLY A 94 3.60 7.83 0.79
CA GLY A 94 3.95 8.34 -0.53
C GLY A 94 2.89 7.99 -1.58
N ALA A 95 2.46 6.73 -1.65
CA ALA A 95 1.44 6.27 -2.58
C ALA A 95 0.09 6.97 -2.35
N THR A 96 -0.30 7.15 -1.09
CA THR A 96 -1.54 7.86 -0.72
C THR A 96 -1.54 9.31 -1.21
N ARG A 97 -0.38 9.98 -1.19
CA ARG A 97 -0.22 11.37 -1.63
C ARG A 97 -0.11 11.52 -3.14
N LEU A 98 0.54 10.57 -3.80
CA LEU A 98 0.96 10.70 -5.20
C LEU A 98 0.00 10.02 -6.19
N SER A 99 -0.81 9.05 -5.76
CA SER A 99 -1.62 8.18 -6.62
C SER A 99 -2.39 8.90 -7.73
N ALA A 100 -3.17 9.92 -7.37
CA ALA A 100 -3.98 10.67 -8.34
C ALA A 100 -3.15 11.42 -9.39
N VAL A 101 -2.01 11.97 -8.99
CA VAL A 101 -1.11 12.70 -9.91
C VAL A 101 -0.30 11.72 -10.76
N ALA A 102 0.11 10.59 -10.20
CA ALA A 102 0.77 9.52 -10.95
C ALA A 102 -0.15 8.95 -12.05
N ASP A 103 -1.40 8.65 -11.71
CA ASP A 103 -2.40 8.18 -12.67
C ASP A 103 -2.67 9.23 -13.77
N GLN A 104 -2.85 10.49 -13.38
CA GLN A 104 -2.98 11.59 -14.33
C GLN A 104 -1.77 11.68 -15.26
N ALA A 105 -0.57 11.45 -14.74
CA ALA A 105 0.71 11.39 -15.46
C ALA A 105 0.94 10.12 -16.28
N GLY A 106 -0.03 9.21 -16.28
CA GLY A 106 -0.05 7.97 -17.05
C GLY A 106 0.78 6.84 -16.45
N LEU A 107 1.31 7.01 -15.23
CA LEU A 107 2.11 5.99 -14.57
C LEU A 107 1.24 4.80 -14.14
N SER A 108 1.81 3.61 -14.20
CA SER A 108 1.31 2.46 -13.45
C SER A 108 1.63 2.59 -11.95
N PHE A 109 0.91 1.84 -11.12
CA PHE A 109 1.18 1.78 -9.67
C PHE A 109 2.64 1.37 -9.37
N GLU A 110 3.17 0.41 -10.12
CA GLU A 110 4.55 -0.05 -9.99
C GLU A 110 5.56 1.03 -10.35
N GLN A 111 5.33 1.77 -11.45
CA GLN A 111 6.17 2.91 -11.82
C GLN A 111 6.17 3.99 -10.73
N MET A 112 5.01 4.28 -10.14
CA MET A 112 4.92 5.22 -9.02
C MET A 112 5.69 4.73 -7.78
N LEU A 113 5.57 3.45 -7.40
CA LEU A 113 6.36 2.89 -6.30
C LEU A 113 7.86 2.97 -6.59
N GLY A 114 8.26 2.71 -7.85
CA GLY A 114 9.64 2.85 -8.28
C GLY A 114 10.16 4.27 -8.10
N THR A 115 9.43 5.29 -8.56
CA THR A 115 9.87 6.68 -8.42
C THR A 115 9.93 7.12 -6.96
N LEU A 116 8.93 6.74 -6.15
CA LEU A 116 8.93 7.02 -4.71
C LEU A 116 10.15 6.41 -4.02
N THR A 117 10.46 5.15 -4.34
CA THR A 117 11.61 4.41 -3.78
C THR A 117 12.92 5.08 -4.17
N GLY A 118 13.18 5.26 -5.46
CA GLY A 118 14.46 5.82 -5.92
C GLY A 118 14.72 7.24 -5.39
N GLY A 119 13.67 8.06 -5.26
CA GLY A 119 13.76 9.38 -4.62
C GLY A 119 14.00 9.28 -3.10
N TYR A 120 13.32 8.36 -2.43
CA TYR A 120 13.45 8.16 -0.97
C TYR A 120 14.85 7.67 -0.59
N GLU A 121 15.45 6.74 -1.33
CA GLU A 121 16.77 6.21 -1.02
C GLU A 121 17.87 7.28 -0.97
N ILE A 122 17.71 8.35 -1.74
CA ILE A 122 18.64 9.49 -1.73
C ILE A 122 18.26 10.54 -0.68
N LEU A 123 16.96 10.81 -0.50
CA LEU A 123 16.50 11.95 0.30
C LEU A 123 16.10 11.60 1.74
N GLY A 124 15.79 10.34 2.02
CA GLY A 124 15.35 9.83 3.33
C GLY A 124 14.06 10.48 3.87
N ASN A 125 13.28 11.13 3.02
CA ASN A 125 12.08 11.87 3.42
C ASN A 125 10.97 11.70 2.37
N MET A 126 10.00 10.85 2.68
CA MET A 126 8.94 10.49 1.73
C MET A 126 8.01 11.66 1.43
N GLU A 127 7.66 12.49 2.41
CA GLU A 127 6.82 13.66 2.19
C GLU A 127 7.46 14.61 1.17
N LYS A 128 8.75 14.91 1.32
CA LYS A 128 9.51 15.74 0.38
C LYS A 128 9.55 15.11 -1.02
N VAL A 129 9.77 13.80 -1.08
CA VAL A 129 9.82 13.05 -2.35
C VAL A 129 8.47 13.12 -3.06
N ALA A 130 7.38 12.77 -2.37
CA ALA A 130 6.03 12.77 -2.93
C ALA A 130 5.60 14.17 -3.38
N THR A 131 5.83 15.20 -2.55
CA THR A 131 5.54 16.59 -2.94
C THR A 131 6.35 17.04 -4.15
N GLY A 132 7.64 16.71 -4.20
CA GLY A 132 8.47 17.03 -5.36
C GLY A 132 8.01 16.31 -6.62
N GLN A 133 7.61 15.03 -6.51
CA GLN A 133 7.11 14.25 -7.64
C GLN A 133 5.75 14.74 -8.14
N ILE A 134 4.85 15.20 -7.25
CA ILE A 134 3.62 15.89 -7.65
C ILE A 134 3.96 17.07 -8.58
N THR A 135 4.90 17.93 -8.16
CA THR A 135 5.34 19.06 -8.99
C THR A 135 5.97 18.60 -10.30
N ILE A 136 6.89 17.63 -10.27
CA ILE A 136 7.59 17.13 -11.46
C ILE A 136 6.59 16.57 -12.48
N PHE A 137 5.68 15.72 -12.03
CA PHE A 137 4.72 15.05 -12.90
C PHE A 137 3.73 16.03 -13.50
N SER A 138 3.15 16.92 -12.68
CA SER A 138 2.26 17.97 -13.20
C SER A 138 2.96 18.89 -14.21
N ARG A 139 4.20 19.30 -13.95
CA ARG A 139 4.95 20.17 -14.88
C ARG A 139 5.27 19.49 -16.20
N LEU A 140 5.65 18.21 -16.18
CA LEU A 140 5.89 17.44 -17.41
C LEU A 140 4.61 17.21 -18.23
N GLN A 141 3.45 17.35 -17.62
CA GLN A 141 2.15 17.39 -18.30
C GLN A 141 1.67 18.80 -18.65
N ALA A 142 2.50 19.83 -18.48
CA ALA A 142 2.15 21.23 -18.67
C ALA A 142 0.99 21.73 -17.77
N ILE A 143 0.83 21.14 -16.58
CA ILE A 143 -0.19 21.53 -15.60
C ILE A 143 0.42 22.55 -14.62
N GLN A 144 -0.20 23.72 -14.52
CA GLN A 144 0.17 24.74 -13.54
C GLN A 144 -0.43 24.41 -12.18
N LEU A 145 0.43 24.32 -11.16
CA LEU A 145 0.01 24.22 -9.76
C LEU A 145 -0.08 25.61 -9.13
N ASP A 146 -1.02 25.79 -8.20
CA ASP A 146 -1.20 27.05 -7.48
C ASP A 146 0.04 27.38 -6.64
N GLY A 147 0.53 28.62 -6.76
CA GLY A 147 1.70 29.10 -6.00
C GLY A 147 3.06 28.61 -6.51
N GLU A 148 3.10 27.86 -7.62
CA GLU A 148 4.33 27.44 -8.30
C GLU A 148 4.71 28.36 -9.47
N GLU A 149 5.96 28.26 -9.91
CA GLU A 149 6.50 28.99 -11.07
C GLU A 149 5.73 28.65 -12.36
N GLU A 150 5.73 29.58 -13.33
CA GLU A 150 5.09 29.39 -14.64
C GLU A 150 5.56 28.09 -15.30
N VAL A 151 4.60 27.29 -15.75
CA VAL A 151 4.84 26.02 -16.45
C VAL A 151 4.85 26.25 -17.96
N SER A 152 5.84 25.68 -18.64
CA SER A 152 5.90 25.71 -20.10
C SER A 152 4.72 24.97 -20.73
N THR A 153 4.27 25.44 -21.89
CA THR A 153 3.31 24.69 -22.70
C THR A 153 3.95 23.38 -23.20
N VAL A 154 3.12 22.40 -23.55
CA VAL A 154 3.57 21.11 -24.11
C VAL A 154 4.54 21.29 -25.27
N ALA A 155 4.25 22.20 -26.20
CA ALA A 155 5.12 22.49 -27.35
C ALA A 155 6.51 23.01 -26.91
N LYS A 156 6.57 23.88 -25.90
CA LYS A 156 7.83 24.40 -25.36
C LYS A 156 8.60 23.33 -24.58
N LEU A 157 7.90 22.48 -23.81
CA LEU A 157 8.53 21.34 -23.12
C LEU A 157 9.14 20.38 -24.14
N GLN A 158 8.38 20.00 -25.17
CA GLN A 158 8.85 19.16 -26.27
C GLN A 158 10.10 19.74 -26.92
N GLU A 159 10.08 21.03 -27.29
CA GLU A 159 11.23 21.71 -27.89
C GLU A 159 12.45 21.68 -26.96
N LYS A 160 12.30 22.07 -25.70
CA LYS A 160 13.40 22.14 -24.72
C LYS A 160 14.04 20.78 -24.47
N PHE A 161 13.23 19.76 -24.18
CA PHE A 161 13.74 18.42 -23.89
C PHE A 161 14.38 17.78 -25.12
N SER A 162 13.72 17.86 -26.28
CA SER A 162 14.24 17.29 -27.52
C SER A 162 15.54 17.97 -27.94
N ASN A 163 15.63 19.30 -27.90
CA ASN A 163 16.86 20.02 -28.24
C ASN A 163 18.01 19.72 -27.27
N ALA A 164 17.74 19.74 -25.96
CA ALA A 164 18.74 19.47 -24.93
C ALA A 164 19.30 18.04 -25.02
N THR A 165 18.48 17.08 -25.45
CA THR A 165 18.83 15.65 -25.53
C THR A 165 19.09 15.17 -26.96
N LYS A 166 19.17 16.09 -27.93
CA LYS A 166 19.38 15.80 -29.37
C LYS A 166 18.38 14.79 -29.94
N GLY A 167 17.12 14.90 -29.52
CA GLY A 167 16.01 14.07 -29.98
C GLY A 167 15.76 12.80 -29.17
N ALA A 168 16.60 12.49 -28.16
CA ALA A 168 16.44 11.28 -27.36
C ALA A 168 15.18 11.32 -26.48
N VAL A 169 14.82 12.49 -25.95
CA VAL A 169 13.65 12.65 -25.07
C VAL A 169 12.56 13.46 -25.76
N ASN A 170 11.35 12.89 -25.76
CA ASN A 170 10.15 13.52 -26.30
C ASN A 170 9.05 13.52 -25.25
N ILE A 171 8.33 14.63 -25.13
CA ILE A 171 7.22 14.84 -24.19
C ILE A 171 5.91 14.30 -24.75
N VAL A 172 5.75 14.36 -26.07
CA VAL A 172 4.61 13.77 -26.78
C VAL A 172 5.03 12.57 -27.61
N ASP A 173 4.11 11.62 -27.72
CA ASP A 173 4.23 10.51 -28.64
C ASP A 173 4.16 11.06 -30.07
N GLN A 174 5.19 10.78 -30.88
CA GLN A 174 5.35 11.40 -32.19
C GLN A 174 4.30 10.92 -33.21
N THR A 175 3.59 9.83 -32.92
CA THR A 175 2.57 9.26 -33.81
C THR A 175 1.18 9.82 -33.50
N SER A 176 0.80 9.81 -32.22
CA SER A 176 -0.53 10.20 -31.73
C SER A 176 -0.63 11.68 -31.35
N GLY A 177 0.51 12.34 -31.11
CA GLY A 177 0.59 13.72 -30.62
C GLY A 177 0.13 13.90 -29.18
N GLN A 178 -0.16 12.81 -28.46
CA GLN A 178 -0.61 12.84 -27.06
C GLN A 178 0.59 12.92 -26.11
N LEU A 179 0.36 13.44 -24.90
CA LEU A 179 1.34 13.38 -23.82
C LEU A 179 1.73 11.92 -23.54
N ARG A 180 3.03 11.69 -23.33
CA ARG A 180 3.54 10.38 -22.93
C ARG A 180 3.38 10.18 -21.42
N ASN A 181 3.45 8.91 -21.03
CA ASN A 181 3.66 8.53 -19.63
C ASN A 181 4.93 9.22 -19.12
N VAL A 182 4.82 9.91 -17.98
CA VAL A 182 5.94 10.67 -17.40
C VAL A 182 7.09 9.77 -16.96
N TYR A 183 6.85 8.54 -16.51
CA TYR A 183 7.91 7.57 -16.24
C TYR A 183 8.76 7.34 -17.49
N ASP A 184 8.14 7.09 -18.65
CA ASP A 184 8.87 6.80 -19.89
C ASP A 184 9.69 8.02 -20.37
N ILE A 185 9.18 9.25 -20.14
CA ILE A 185 9.94 10.48 -20.43
C ILE A 185 11.20 10.56 -19.55
N LEU A 186 11.05 10.26 -18.27
CA LEU A 186 12.16 10.29 -17.30
C LEU A 186 13.15 9.13 -17.54
N ASP A 187 12.65 7.99 -18.00
CA ASP A 187 13.45 6.81 -18.36
C ASP A 187 14.35 7.09 -19.57
N ASP A 188 13.78 7.65 -20.65
CA ASP A 188 14.55 8.11 -21.81
C ASP A 188 15.61 9.14 -21.41
N LEU A 189 15.26 10.05 -20.50
CA LEU A 189 16.19 11.07 -20.01
C LEU A 189 17.32 10.46 -19.19
N ALA A 190 17.01 9.52 -18.30
CA ALA A 190 18.00 8.80 -17.50
C ALA A 190 19.00 8.08 -18.41
N GLY A 191 18.54 7.48 -19.51
CA GLY A 191 19.38 6.81 -20.50
C GLY A 191 20.44 7.70 -21.16
N VAL A 192 20.24 9.02 -21.18
CA VAL A 192 21.21 9.99 -21.72
C VAL A 192 21.78 10.94 -20.67
N TRP A 193 21.34 10.86 -19.42
CA TRP A 193 21.57 11.87 -18.38
C TRP A 193 23.05 12.17 -18.15
N ASP A 194 23.88 11.12 -18.04
CA ASP A 194 25.31 11.26 -17.79
C ASP A 194 26.12 11.77 -18.98
N THR A 195 25.52 11.79 -20.18
CA THR A 195 26.13 12.39 -21.37
C THR A 195 25.94 13.90 -21.45
N LEU A 196 25.00 14.44 -20.66
CA LEU A 196 24.66 15.85 -20.64
C LEU A 196 25.63 16.65 -19.76
N ASP A 197 26.01 17.84 -20.22
CA ASP A 197 26.81 18.74 -19.42
C ASP A 197 26.02 19.28 -18.21
N LYS A 198 26.75 19.84 -17.23
CA LYS A 198 26.15 20.32 -15.98
C LYS A 198 25.09 21.40 -16.19
N ASN A 199 25.28 22.31 -17.13
CA ASN A 199 24.33 23.41 -17.36
C ASN A 199 23.05 22.88 -17.99
N THR A 200 23.17 21.93 -18.91
CA THR A 200 22.02 21.26 -19.54
C THR A 200 21.21 20.46 -18.51
N ARG A 201 21.87 19.70 -17.63
CA ARG A 201 21.19 18.97 -16.54
C ARG A 201 20.46 19.91 -15.58
N GLU A 202 21.10 21.02 -15.19
CA GLU A 202 20.48 22.03 -14.33
C GLU A 202 19.26 22.67 -14.99
N ALA A 203 19.35 23.03 -16.28
CA ALA A 203 18.25 23.62 -17.02
C ALA A 203 17.05 22.65 -17.14
N LEU A 204 17.30 21.37 -17.43
CA LEU A 204 16.25 20.35 -17.48
C LEU A 204 15.62 20.09 -16.10
N ALA A 205 16.42 20.09 -15.03
CA ALA A 205 15.91 19.92 -13.68
C ALA A 205 14.99 21.08 -13.26
N ILE A 206 15.35 22.33 -13.59
CA ILE A 206 14.50 23.50 -13.34
C ILE A 206 13.25 23.44 -14.22
N GLU A 207 13.37 23.03 -15.48
CA GLU A 207 12.21 22.90 -16.36
C GLU A 207 11.19 21.89 -15.80
N ALA A 208 11.68 20.70 -15.45
CA ALA A 208 10.87 19.59 -14.96
C ALA A 208 10.29 19.86 -13.57
N ALA A 209 11.03 20.51 -12.67
CA ALA A 209 10.70 20.54 -11.24
C ALA A 209 10.51 21.94 -10.66
N GLY A 210 10.82 23.00 -11.41
CA GLY A 210 10.98 24.35 -10.87
C GLY A 210 12.21 24.47 -9.96
N ILE A 211 12.51 25.68 -9.51
CA ILE A 211 13.69 25.93 -8.67
C ILE A 211 13.59 25.20 -7.32
N ARG A 212 12.37 25.11 -6.77
CA ARG A 212 12.11 24.54 -5.43
C ARG A 212 12.30 23.03 -5.38
N GLN A 213 11.79 22.30 -6.37
CA GLN A 213 11.81 20.84 -6.37
C GLN A 213 12.95 20.23 -7.19
N LYS A 214 13.84 21.03 -7.76
CA LYS A 214 14.98 20.53 -8.55
C LYS A 214 15.82 19.49 -7.81
N GLN A 215 15.97 19.59 -6.48
CA GLN A 215 16.73 18.61 -5.71
C GLN A 215 16.06 17.24 -5.67
N VAL A 216 14.72 17.18 -5.72
CA VAL A 216 13.97 15.93 -5.83
C VAL A 216 14.18 15.31 -7.21
N PHE A 217 14.12 16.14 -8.26
CA PHE A 217 14.39 15.68 -9.63
C PHE A 217 15.82 15.14 -9.78
N LEU A 218 16.81 15.87 -9.28
CA LEU A 218 18.20 15.45 -9.34
C LEU A 218 18.45 14.15 -8.56
N ALA A 219 17.84 14.00 -7.38
CA ALA A 219 17.89 12.76 -6.60
C ALA A 219 17.29 11.58 -7.38
N LEU A 220 16.15 11.80 -8.04
CA LEU A 220 15.49 10.78 -8.85
C LEU A 220 16.37 10.34 -10.03
N MET A 221 16.96 11.30 -10.77
CA MET A 221 17.87 10.98 -11.89
C MET A 221 19.17 10.33 -11.42
N GLN A 222 19.71 10.72 -10.27
CA GLN A 222 20.91 10.11 -9.69
C GLN A 222 20.70 8.64 -9.34
N ASN A 223 19.49 8.25 -8.94
CA ASN A 223 19.15 6.90 -8.53
C ASN A 223 18.13 6.23 -9.46
N TRP A 224 18.17 6.53 -10.76
CA TRP A 224 17.20 5.96 -11.69
C TRP A 224 17.31 4.42 -11.78
N LYS A 225 18.52 3.86 -11.59
CA LYS A 225 18.69 2.41 -11.52
C LYS A 225 17.90 1.78 -10.38
N GLY A 226 17.85 2.42 -9.21
CA GLY A 226 17.03 2.00 -8.07
C GLY A 226 15.54 2.17 -8.34
N VAL A 227 15.14 3.18 -9.13
CA VAL A 227 13.77 3.30 -9.63
C VAL A 227 13.39 2.05 -10.45
N GLU A 228 14.21 1.68 -11.43
CA GLU A 228 13.95 0.51 -12.29
C GLU A 228 13.88 -0.81 -11.49
N ASP A 229 14.81 -1.00 -10.54
CA ASP A 229 14.83 -2.19 -9.66
C ASP A 229 13.55 -2.28 -8.82
N ALA A 230 13.12 -1.16 -8.24
CA ALA A 230 11.89 -1.09 -7.47
C ALA A 230 10.63 -1.32 -8.33
N VAL A 231 10.60 -0.83 -9.58
CA VAL A 231 9.51 -1.15 -10.53
C VAL A 231 9.46 -2.65 -10.81
N GLU A 232 10.61 -3.29 -11.04
CA GLU A 232 10.67 -4.71 -11.32
C GLU A 232 10.29 -5.55 -10.08
N SER A 233 10.72 -5.13 -8.89
CA SER A 233 10.31 -5.72 -7.62
C SER A 233 8.79 -5.63 -7.42
N ALA A 234 8.20 -4.45 -7.68
CA ALA A 234 6.76 -4.25 -7.61
C ALA A 234 5.97 -5.11 -8.61
N LYS A 235 6.49 -5.33 -9.82
CA LYS A 235 5.85 -6.21 -10.83
C LYS A 235 5.89 -7.67 -10.42
N ASN A 236 6.94 -8.10 -9.74
CA ASN A 236 7.16 -9.48 -9.28
C ASN A 236 6.68 -9.73 -7.85
N SER A 237 5.56 -9.10 -7.46
CA SER A 237 5.12 -9.03 -6.07
C SER A 237 3.96 -9.95 -5.69
N LEU A 238 3.37 -10.66 -6.66
CA LEU A 238 2.16 -11.45 -6.44
C LEU A 238 2.29 -12.40 -5.24
N GLY A 239 1.43 -12.23 -4.24
CA GLY A 239 1.39 -13.04 -3.03
C GLY A 239 2.39 -12.65 -1.94
N SER A 240 3.26 -11.66 -2.16
CA SER A 240 4.27 -11.23 -1.19
C SER A 240 3.64 -10.82 0.15
N ALA A 241 2.52 -10.10 0.13
CA ALA A 241 1.84 -9.69 1.36
C ALA A 241 1.13 -10.86 2.06
N ASP A 242 0.62 -11.83 1.30
CA ASP A 242 0.03 -13.05 1.86
C ASP A 242 1.10 -13.87 2.61
N GLU A 243 2.28 -14.04 2.01
CA GLU A 243 3.41 -14.75 2.63
C GLU A 243 3.87 -14.06 3.92
N GLU A 244 3.99 -12.74 3.92
CA GLU A 244 4.42 -11.99 5.11
C GLU A 244 3.35 -12.00 6.21
N ASN A 245 2.08 -11.90 5.83
CA ASN A 245 0.96 -12.04 6.76
C ASN A 245 0.91 -13.43 7.41
N GLU A 246 1.18 -14.50 6.66
CA GLU A 246 1.28 -15.85 7.23
C GLU A 246 2.43 -15.99 8.23
N LYS A 247 3.60 -15.40 7.96
CA LYS A 247 4.71 -15.34 8.92
C LYS A 247 4.30 -14.61 10.19
N TYR A 248 3.63 -13.46 10.07
CA TYR A 248 3.14 -12.69 11.20
C TYR A 248 2.20 -13.50 12.09
N ILE A 249 1.18 -14.12 11.49
CA ILE A 249 0.17 -14.91 12.22
C ILE A 249 0.80 -16.08 12.97
N ASN A 250 1.83 -16.69 12.39
CA ASN A 250 2.54 -17.81 12.99
C ASN A 250 3.59 -17.40 14.04
N SER A 251 3.97 -16.12 14.08
CA SER A 251 4.90 -15.57 15.06
C SER A 251 4.33 -15.61 16.49
N ILE A 252 5.19 -15.48 17.49
CA ILE A 252 4.77 -15.39 18.90
C ILE A 252 3.85 -14.18 19.11
N GLN A 253 4.20 -13.04 18.51
CA GLN A 253 3.41 -11.82 18.60
C GLN A 253 2.00 -12.02 18.01
N GLY A 254 1.92 -12.55 16.79
CA GLY A 254 0.63 -12.84 16.14
C GLY A 254 -0.21 -13.85 16.92
N LYS A 255 0.41 -14.85 17.55
CA LYS A 255 -0.29 -15.79 18.44
C LYS A 255 -0.81 -15.14 19.72
N LEU A 256 -0.05 -14.23 20.32
CA LEU A 256 -0.49 -13.47 21.49
C LEU A 256 -1.66 -12.53 21.15
N GLU A 257 -1.59 -11.84 20.02
CA GLU A 257 -2.68 -10.96 19.56
C GLU A 257 -3.95 -11.74 19.18
N ASN A 258 -3.79 -12.94 18.58
CA ASN A 258 -4.90 -13.86 18.35
C ASN A 258 -5.57 -14.30 19.66
N LEU A 259 -4.77 -14.63 20.69
CA LEU A 259 -5.26 -15.02 22.00
C LEU A 259 -5.98 -13.86 22.69
N GLU A 260 -5.43 -12.65 22.62
CA GLU A 260 -6.04 -11.45 23.18
C GLU A 260 -7.37 -11.14 22.47
N SER A 261 -7.38 -11.19 21.14
CA SER A 261 -8.58 -11.00 20.32
C SER A 261 -9.65 -12.06 20.64
N ALA A 262 -9.28 -13.33 20.82
CA ALA A 262 -10.19 -14.39 21.23
C ALA A 262 -10.74 -14.16 22.64
N THR A 263 -9.91 -13.68 23.57
CA THR A 263 -10.30 -13.34 24.94
C THR A 263 -11.21 -12.12 24.98
N GLN A 264 -10.98 -11.10 24.15
CA GLN A 264 -11.85 -9.94 24.02
C GLN A 264 -13.18 -10.29 23.37
N LYS A 265 -13.19 -11.13 22.33
CA LYS A 265 -14.42 -11.66 21.72
C LYS A 265 -15.22 -12.45 22.74
N LEU A 266 -14.56 -13.36 23.47
CA LEU A 266 -15.16 -14.07 24.60
C LEU A 266 -15.74 -13.07 25.60
N SER A 267 -14.95 -12.15 26.14
CA SER A 267 -15.39 -11.12 27.10
C SER A 267 -16.58 -10.29 26.60
N LYS A 268 -16.57 -9.80 25.35
CA LYS A 268 -17.70 -9.08 24.76
C LYS A 268 -18.95 -9.95 24.67
N THR A 269 -18.84 -11.19 24.17
CA THR A 269 -19.95 -12.16 24.17
C THR A 269 -20.44 -12.48 25.58
N LEU A 270 -19.55 -12.51 26.57
CA LEU A 270 -19.87 -12.76 27.97
C LEU A 270 -20.58 -11.56 28.65
N ILE A 271 -20.21 -10.33 28.28
CA ILE A 271 -20.74 -9.08 28.86
C ILE A 271 -22.05 -8.64 28.19
N ASP A 272 -22.25 -8.89 26.89
CA ASP A 272 -23.35 -8.26 26.12
C ASP A 272 -24.73 -8.93 26.19
N SER A 273 -24.96 -10.10 26.83
CA SER A 273 -26.32 -10.46 27.32
C SER A 273 -26.49 -11.81 28.04
N ASP A 274 -25.60 -12.79 27.85
CA ASP A 274 -25.96 -14.18 28.18
C ASP A 274 -25.18 -14.83 29.32
N LEU A 275 -24.00 -14.34 29.73
CA LEU A 275 -23.29 -14.93 30.88
C LEU A 275 -23.88 -14.51 32.23
N VAL A 276 -24.36 -13.26 32.33
CA VAL A 276 -25.06 -12.76 33.52
C VAL A 276 -26.39 -13.49 33.70
N LYS A 277 -27.12 -13.77 32.61
CA LYS A 277 -28.30 -14.65 32.64
C LYS A 277 -27.92 -16.10 32.92
N PHE A 278 -26.85 -16.62 32.32
CA PHE A 278 -26.33 -17.97 32.56
C PHE A 278 -25.93 -18.20 34.03
N PHE A 279 -25.30 -17.24 34.72
CA PHE A 279 -24.99 -17.36 36.15
C PHE A 279 -26.23 -17.23 37.05
N VAL A 280 -27.21 -16.42 36.65
CA VAL A 280 -28.52 -16.32 37.31
C VAL A 280 -29.33 -17.62 37.12
N ASP A 281 -29.26 -18.25 35.95
CA ASP A 281 -29.92 -19.52 35.61
C ASP A 281 -29.17 -20.75 36.19
N LEU A 282 -27.84 -20.66 36.35
CA LEU A 282 -27.01 -21.63 37.08
C LEU A 282 -27.39 -21.71 38.56
N GLY A 283 -27.78 -20.57 39.15
CA GLY A 283 -28.31 -20.51 40.51
C GLY A 283 -29.67 -21.21 40.67
N THR A 284 -30.37 -21.50 39.57
CA THR A 284 -31.75 -22.03 39.58
C THR A 284 -31.92 -23.42 38.96
N THR A 285 -31.05 -23.91 38.08
CA THR A 285 -31.32 -25.15 37.30
C THR A 285 -30.08 -26.02 36.99
N GLY A 286 -29.41 -26.52 38.03
CA GLY A 286 -28.05 -27.09 38.01
C GLY A 286 -27.72 -28.38 37.23
N VAL A 287 -28.44 -28.77 36.17
CA VAL A 287 -28.06 -29.96 35.36
C VAL A 287 -27.97 -29.67 33.85
N LYS A 288 -28.79 -28.75 33.31
CA LYS A 288 -28.74 -28.40 31.86
C LYS A 288 -27.57 -27.50 31.48
N ALA A 289 -26.92 -26.87 32.46
CA ALA A 289 -25.79 -25.97 32.24
C ALA A 289 -24.50 -26.71 31.81
N ILE A 290 -24.35 -27.98 32.19
CA ILE A 290 -23.18 -28.79 31.86
C ILE A 290 -23.18 -29.18 30.37
N ASP A 291 -24.34 -29.54 29.82
CA ASP A 291 -24.47 -29.86 28.39
C ASP A 291 -24.29 -28.64 27.48
N GLY A 292 -24.69 -27.45 27.94
CA GLY A 292 -24.44 -26.18 27.24
C GLY A 292 -22.96 -25.80 27.23
N LEU A 293 -22.25 -26.03 28.34
CA LEU A 293 -20.82 -25.77 28.44
C LEU A 293 -20.01 -26.70 27.54
N ILE A 294 -20.38 -27.99 27.47
CA ILE A 294 -19.73 -28.97 26.59
C ILE A 294 -19.92 -28.57 25.12
N ASN A 295 -21.14 -28.20 24.70
CA ASN A 295 -21.40 -27.81 23.30
C ASN A 295 -20.76 -26.48 22.89
N ALA A 296 -20.58 -25.53 23.81
CA ALA A 296 -19.88 -24.26 23.54
C ALA A 296 -18.36 -24.42 23.45
N LEU A 297 -17.78 -25.45 24.09
CA LEU A 297 -16.35 -25.75 24.09
C LEU A 297 -15.94 -26.75 22.99
N THR A 298 -16.88 -27.51 22.42
CA THR A 298 -16.62 -28.44 21.29
C THR A 298 -15.97 -27.77 20.06
N PRO A 299 -16.37 -26.55 19.64
CA PRO A 299 -15.72 -25.83 18.54
C PRO A 299 -14.28 -25.39 18.88
N LEU A 300 -13.96 -25.19 20.17
CA LEU A 300 -12.62 -24.83 20.64
C LEU A 300 -11.68 -26.05 20.69
N GLY A 301 -12.19 -27.24 21.04
CA GLY A 301 -11.42 -28.49 21.00
C GLY A 301 -11.08 -28.95 19.59
N THR A 302 -11.99 -28.72 18.63
CA THR A 302 -11.74 -28.99 17.19
C THR A 302 -10.82 -27.94 16.55
N ALA A 303 -10.88 -26.68 16.98
CA ALA A 303 -9.90 -25.66 16.59
C ALA A 303 -8.48 -25.94 17.14
N ALA A 304 -8.37 -26.48 18.37
CA ALA A 304 -7.09 -26.88 18.95
C ALA A 304 -6.47 -28.12 18.27
N ALA A 305 -7.29 -29.10 17.87
CA ALA A 305 -6.84 -30.31 17.16
C ALA A 305 -6.38 -30.05 15.71
N ILE A 306 -6.82 -28.94 15.10
CA ILE A 306 -6.41 -28.53 13.74
C ILE A 306 -5.22 -27.56 13.78
N GLY A 307 -5.08 -26.76 14.84
CA GLY A 307 -4.00 -25.78 15.02
C GLY A 307 -2.68 -26.33 15.63
N GLY A 308 -2.73 -27.48 16.30
CA GLY A 308 -1.55 -28.26 16.68
C GLY A 308 -1.50 -29.51 15.80
N GLY A 309 -1.00 -29.37 14.57
CA GLY A 309 -1.08 -30.44 13.57
C GLY A 309 -0.55 -31.78 14.08
N LEU A 310 -1.16 -32.87 13.60
CA LEU A 310 -0.56 -34.20 13.46
C LEU A 310 0.68 -34.45 14.34
N LEU A 311 0.48 -34.63 15.63
CA LEU A 311 1.49 -35.22 16.51
C LEU A 311 0.80 -36.28 17.36
N GLY A 312 0.93 -37.54 16.92
CA GLY A 312 0.63 -38.70 17.76
C GLY A 312 -0.22 -39.83 17.18
N ALA A 313 -0.28 -40.03 15.85
CA ALA A 313 -0.66 -41.35 15.34
C ALA A 313 0.60 -42.26 15.35
N ASN A 314 0.92 -42.84 16.52
CA ASN A 314 1.56 -44.16 16.66
C ASN A 314 1.77 -44.53 18.14
N GLY A 315 1.16 -45.65 18.54
CA GLY A 315 1.20 -46.26 19.88
C GLY A 315 0.09 -45.70 20.77
N ILE A 316 -0.83 -46.45 21.35
CA ILE A 316 -0.73 -47.76 22.01
C ILE A 316 -2.15 -48.35 22.05
N GLY A 317 -2.31 -49.64 21.72
CA GLY A 317 -3.55 -50.40 21.91
C GLY A 317 -3.97 -51.19 20.67
#